data_AF-A0A7I7U5P6-F1
#
_entry.id   AF-A0A7I7U5P6-F1
#
_cell.length_a   1.000
_cell.length_b   1.000
_cell.length_c   1.000
_cell.angle_alpha   90.00
_cell.angle_beta   90.00
_cell.angle_gamma   90.00
#
_symmetry.space_group_name_H-M   'P 1'
#
loop_
_entity.id
_entity.type
_entity.pdbx_description
1 polymer ?
#
loop_
_entity_poly.entity_id
_entity_poly.type
_entity_poly.pdbx_seq_one_letter_code
_entity_poly.pdbx_strand_id
1 'polypeptide(L)'
;MVSTDPLRQCFLAEWYQPDLSVCGLDGMKALLDDAATRRSNDGFPVQLLAAIASVRDEILYGLFVAESAQTVSDTCRGAGRPADRVTGGVQARVGDWASGAPDDPSALPDGVDRPDPGTHRDQ
;
A
#
# COMPACT_ATOMS: atom_id res chain seq x y z
N MET A 1 10.78 -4.87 19.13
CA MET A 1 10.47 -3.57 19.75
C MET A 1 10.30 -2.58 18.62
N VAL A 2 9.09 -2.06 18.38
CA VAL A 2 8.90 -1.01 17.38
C VAL A 2 9.43 0.28 18.02
N SER A 3 10.50 0.84 17.47
CA SER A 3 10.99 2.15 17.92
C SER A 3 9.98 3.19 17.45
N THR A 4 9.01 3.50 18.31
CA THR A 4 8.23 4.73 18.18
C THR A 4 9.17 5.86 18.58
N ASP A 5 9.87 6.42 17.60
CA ASP A 5 10.56 7.68 17.81
C ASP A 5 9.49 8.74 18.16
N PRO A 6 9.54 9.34 19.36
CA PRO A 6 8.48 10.24 19.84
C PRO A 6 8.34 11.53 19.01
N LEU A 7 9.23 11.77 18.03
CA LEU A 7 9.17 12.95 17.16
C LEU A 7 8.42 12.69 15.85
N ARG A 8 8.09 11.45 15.51
CA ARG A 8 7.43 11.14 14.23
C ARG A 8 5.99 10.69 14.42
N GLN A 9 5.07 11.61 14.15
CA GLN A 9 3.63 11.41 14.24
C GLN A 9 3.11 10.81 12.94
N CYS A 10 1.98 10.09 13.02
CA CYS A 10 1.28 9.61 11.84
C CYS A 10 0.30 10.68 11.33
N PHE A 11 0.26 10.82 10.02
CA PHE A 11 -0.64 11.71 9.29
C PHE A 11 -1.36 10.94 8.20
N LEU A 12 -2.63 11.24 7.99
CA LEU A 12 -3.44 10.69 6.91
C LEU A 12 -3.69 11.78 5.88
N ALA A 13 -3.20 11.59 4.67
CA ALA A 13 -3.50 12.43 3.52
C ALA A 13 -4.60 11.79 2.67
N GLU A 14 -5.51 12.61 2.16
CA GLU A 14 -6.69 12.20 1.41
C GLU A 14 -6.70 12.90 0.06
N TRP A 15 -7.06 12.15 -1.00
CA TRP A 15 -7.28 12.68 -2.34
C TRP A 15 -8.59 12.15 -2.90
N TYR A 16 -9.48 13.04 -3.33
CA TYR A 16 -10.65 12.68 -4.12
C TYR A 16 -10.23 12.48 -5.58
N GLN A 17 -10.43 11.28 -6.12
CA GLN A 17 -10.00 10.85 -7.45
C GLN A 17 -11.14 10.08 -8.15
N PRO A 18 -12.02 10.79 -8.90
CA PRO A 18 -13.19 10.19 -9.55
C PRO A 18 -12.88 9.14 -10.62
N ASP A 19 -11.63 9.03 -11.09
CA ASP A 19 -11.18 8.06 -12.10
C ASP A 19 -10.01 7.19 -11.60
N LEU A 20 -10.16 6.63 -10.39
CA LEU A 20 -9.21 5.71 -9.78
C LEU A 20 -9.18 4.34 -10.51
N SER A 21 -8.67 4.32 -11.74
CA SER A 21 -8.36 3.10 -12.48
C SER A 21 -7.16 2.37 -11.84
N VAL A 22 -7.03 1.06 -12.07
CA VAL A 22 -6.09 0.15 -11.37
C VAL A 22 -4.61 0.57 -11.47
N CYS A 23 -4.20 1.34 -12.49
CA CYS A 23 -2.85 1.93 -12.55
C CYS A 23 -2.62 3.07 -11.53
N GLY A 24 -3.69 3.59 -10.92
CA GLY A 24 -3.71 4.81 -10.11
C GLY A 24 -3.13 4.66 -8.72
N LEU A 25 -3.31 3.53 -8.04
CA LEU A 25 -2.80 3.35 -6.67
C LEU A 25 -1.29 3.12 -6.65
N ASP A 26 -0.78 2.18 -7.47
CA ASP A 26 0.66 1.89 -7.53
C ASP A 26 1.45 3.07 -8.10
N GLY A 27 0.92 3.72 -9.14
CA GLY A 27 1.52 4.94 -9.69
C GLY A 27 1.55 6.09 -8.68
N MET A 28 0.46 6.30 -7.94
CA MET A 28 0.41 7.30 -6.88
C MET A 28 1.38 6.94 -5.75
N LYS A 29 1.42 5.68 -5.32
CA LYS A 29 2.38 5.21 -4.33
C LYS A 29 3.82 5.52 -4.75
N ALA A 30 4.21 5.17 -5.98
CA ALA A 30 5.55 5.41 -6.49
C ALA A 30 5.92 6.90 -6.49
N LEU A 31 5.01 7.78 -6.94
CA LEU A 31 5.22 9.23 -6.93
C LEU A 31 5.38 9.80 -5.51
N LEU A 32 4.59 9.30 -4.55
CA LEU A 32 4.64 9.73 -3.16
C LEU A 32 5.91 9.23 -2.45
N ASP A 33 6.32 7.99 -2.67
CA ASP A 33 7.56 7.43 -2.13
C ASP A 33 8.81 8.17 -2.64
N ASP A 34 8.84 8.45 -3.94
CA ASP A 34 9.91 9.20 -4.59
C ASP A 34 9.99 10.65 -4.06
N ALA A 35 8.84 11.32 -3.90
CA ALA A 35 8.78 12.65 -3.28
C ALA A 35 9.19 12.62 -1.79
N ALA A 36 8.76 11.60 -1.04
CA ALA A 36 9.13 11.44 0.37
C ALA A 36 10.63 11.18 0.54
N THR A 37 11.23 10.41 -0.37
CA THR A 37 12.68 10.16 -0.42
C THR A 37 13.45 11.45 -0.68
N ARG A 38 13.05 12.23 -1.69
CA ARG A 38 13.64 13.56 -1.94
C ARG A 38 13.53 14.47 -0.72
N ARG A 39 12.35 14.55 -0.12
CA ARG A 39 12.09 15.44 1.01
C ARG A 39 12.89 15.06 2.25
N SER A 40 13.06 13.76 2.48
CA SER A 40 13.92 13.24 3.53
C SER A 40 15.40 13.56 3.29
N ASN A 41 15.87 13.50 2.04
CA ASN A 41 17.23 13.91 1.67
C ASN A 41 17.47 15.41 1.86
N ASP A 42 16.42 16.23 1.75
CA ASP A 42 16.45 17.68 2.05
C ASP A 42 16.39 18.00 3.56
N GLY A 43 16.48 16.98 4.43
CA GLY A 43 16.51 17.14 5.89
C GLY A 43 15.14 17.19 6.56
N PHE A 44 14.05 16.95 5.83
CA PHE A 44 12.69 16.91 6.36
C PHE A 44 12.17 15.46 6.31
N PRO A 45 12.43 14.66 7.34
CA PRO A 45 12.15 13.24 7.30
C PRO A 45 10.65 12.96 7.16
N VAL A 46 10.31 12.21 6.12
CA VAL A 46 8.95 11.78 5.80
C VAL A 46 8.99 10.39 5.17
N GLN A 47 8.06 9.53 5.56
CA GLN A 47 7.96 8.18 5.02
C GLN A 47 6.49 7.85 4.74
N LEU A 48 6.22 7.28 3.56
CA LEU A 48 4.93 6.67 3.25
C LEU A 48 4.89 5.25 3.83
N LEU A 49 3.95 4.98 4.72
CA LEU A 49 3.76 3.65 5.31
C LEU A 49 2.79 2.79 4.51
N ALA A 50 1.73 3.38 4.00
CA ALA A 50 0.69 2.67 3.26
C ALA A 50 -0.04 3.63 2.31
N ALA A 51 -0.51 3.09 1.19
CA ALA A 51 -1.45 3.75 0.30
C ALA A 51 -2.68 2.84 0.18
N ILE A 52 -3.87 3.41 0.30
CA ILE A 52 -5.15 2.69 0.31
C ILE A 52 -6.07 3.40 -0.67
N ALA A 53 -6.73 2.68 -1.56
CA ALA A 53 -7.77 3.24 -2.42
C ALA A 53 -9.13 2.67 -2.02
N SER A 54 -10.10 3.55 -1.73
CA SER A 54 -11.51 3.17 -1.77
C SER A 54 -12.05 3.55 -3.15
N VAL A 55 -12.13 2.57 -4.04
CA VAL A 55 -12.61 2.78 -5.42
C VAL A 55 -14.08 3.20 -5.44
N ARG A 56 -14.89 2.69 -4.50
CA ARG A 56 -16.32 3.05 -4.41
C ARG A 56 -16.55 4.47 -3.93
N ASP A 57 -15.74 4.91 -2.98
CA ASP A 57 -15.82 6.26 -2.44
C ASP A 57 -14.97 7.25 -3.24
N GLU A 58 -14.25 6.77 -4.27
CA GLU A 58 -13.35 7.56 -5.12
C GLU A 58 -12.28 8.32 -4.32
N ILE A 59 -11.80 7.73 -3.22
CA ILE A 59 -10.80 8.36 -2.34
C ILE A 59 -9.54 7.50 -2.26
N LEU A 60 -8.39 8.15 -2.43
CA LEU A 60 -7.09 7.60 -2.08
C LEU A 60 -6.66 8.16 -0.72
N TYR A 61 -6.10 7.28 0.10
CA TYR A 61 -5.52 7.59 1.37
C TYR A 61 -4.03 7.26 1.36
N GLY A 62 -3.22 8.14 1.93
CA GLY A 62 -1.79 7.93 2.16
C GLY A 62 -1.50 8.10 3.64
N LEU A 63 -0.93 7.06 4.24
CA LEU A 63 -0.49 7.10 5.64
C LEU A 63 0.99 7.46 5.69
N PHE A 64 1.30 8.60 6.28
CA PHE A 64 2.66 9.11 6.40
C PHE A 64 3.13 9.15 7.84
N VAL A 65 4.44 9.03 8.00
CA VAL A 65 5.16 9.32 9.25
C VAL A 65 6.05 10.52 8.99
N ALA A 66 5.84 11.60 9.76
CA ALA A 66 6.58 12.86 9.61
C ALA A 66 6.62 13.64 10.93
N GLU A 67 7.36 14.74 10.95
CA GLU A 67 7.38 15.69 12.09
C GLU A 67 6.12 16.58 12.14
N SER A 68 5.48 16.84 10.99
CA SER A 68 4.35 17.77 10.91
C SER A 68 3.44 17.50 9.70
N ALA A 69 2.19 17.98 9.78
CA ALA A 69 1.24 17.96 8.66
C ALA A 69 1.71 18.81 7.48
N GLN A 70 2.50 19.86 7.75
CA GLN A 70 3.07 20.72 6.72
C GLN A 70 4.10 19.94 5.88
N THR A 71 4.98 19.18 6.52
CA THR A 71 5.95 18.31 5.83
C THR A 71 5.25 17.33 4.90
N VAL A 72 4.13 16.73 5.33
CA VAL A 72 3.32 15.83 4.50
C VAL A 72 2.69 16.58 3.33
N SER A 73 2.06 17.74 3.59
CA SER A 73 1.44 18.56 2.54
C SER A 73 2.44 18.99 1.45
N ASP A 74 3.64 19.38 1.86
CA ASP A 74 4.71 19.78 0.94
C ASP A 74 5.27 18.59 0.16
N THR A 75 5.33 17.40 0.79
CA THR A 75 5.70 16.15 0.12
C THR A 75 4.69 15.79 -0.97
N CYS A 76 3.38 15.83 -0.65
CA CYS A 76 2.31 15.59 -1.61
C CYS A 76 2.34 16.58 -2.77
N ARG A 77 2.58 17.87 -2.49
CA ARG A 77 2.76 18.90 -3.54
C ARG A 77 3.99 18.62 -4.41
N GLY A 78 5.10 18.20 -3.82
CA GLY A 78 6.33 17.80 -4.53
C GLY A 78 6.16 16.56 -5.41
N ALA A 79 5.18 15.70 -5.12
CA ALA A 79 4.76 14.60 -5.98
C ALA A 79 3.84 15.04 -7.14
N GLY A 80 3.53 16.34 -7.24
CA GLY A 80 2.58 16.89 -8.22
C GLY A 80 1.11 16.58 -7.89
N ARG A 81 0.82 16.12 -6.66
CA ARG A 81 -0.49 15.63 -6.23
C ARG A 81 -0.82 16.21 -4.85
N PRO A 82 -1.22 17.49 -4.77
CA PRO A 82 -1.58 18.09 -3.49
C PRO A 82 -2.75 17.32 -2.86
N ALA A 83 -2.65 17.03 -1.56
CA ALA A 83 -3.72 16.38 -0.82
C ALA A 83 -4.89 17.35 -0.61
N ASP A 84 -6.12 16.85 -0.74
CA ASP A 84 -7.32 17.61 -0.43
C ASP A 84 -7.46 17.85 1.08
N ARG A 85 -6.99 16.88 1.87
CA ARG A 85 -6.99 16.95 3.33
C ARG A 85 -5.79 16.23 3.93
N VAL A 86 -5.22 16.81 4.98
CA VAL A 86 -4.19 16.17 5.82
C VAL A 86 -4.65 16.19 7.27
N THR A 87 -4.72 15.01 7.88
CA THR A 87 -5.18 14.80 9.26
C THR A 87 -4.01 14.38 10.13
N GLY A 88 -3.76 15.11 11.23
CA GLY A 88 -2.80 14.74 12.26
C GLY A 88 -3.42 13.93 13.40
N GLY A 89 -2.60 13.47 14.35
CA GLY A 89 -3.06 12.70 15.50
C GLY A 89 -3.58 11.30 15.16
N VAL A 90 -3.18 10.78 14.00
CA VAL A 90 -3.65 9.48 13.50
C VAL A 90 -2.96 8.36 14.27
N GLN A 91 -3.72 7.34 14.64
CA GLN A 91 -3.18 6.09 15.17
C GLN A 91 -3.41 4.99 14.13
N ALA A 92 -2.32 4.44 13.59
CA ALA A 92 -2.39 3.35 12.62
C ALA A 92 -1.76 2.07 13.19
N ARG A 93 -2.29 0.92 12.78
CA ARG A 93 -1.72 -0.41 13.01
C ARG A 93 -1.68 -1.11 11.66
N VAL A 94 -0.51 -1.14 11.03
CA VAL A 94 -0.28 -1.86 9.78
C VAL A 94 0.42 -3.18 10.15
N GLY A 95 -0.19 -4.31 9.78
CA GLY A 95 0.35 -5.65 10.09
C GLY A 95 1.36 -6.16 9.04
N ASP A 96 2.06 -7.25 9.34
CA ASP A 96 2.96 -7.98 8.42
C ASP A 96 2.21 -9.01 7.55
N TRP A 97 0.96 -8.73 7.19
CA TRP A 97 0.10 -9.66 6.45
C TRP A 97 0.60 -9.99 5.03
N ALA A 98 1.73 -9.42 4.61
CA ALA A 98 2.44 -9.69 3.36
C ALA A 98 3.57 -10.74 3.46
N SER A 99 3.72 -11.45 4.59
CA SER A 99 4.65 -12.60 4.68
C SER A 99 4.06 -13.92 4.14
N GLY A 100 2.81 -13.91 3.65
CA GLY A 100 2.31 -14.96 2.75
C GLY A 100 2.78 -14.65 1.34
N ALA A 101 3.77 -15.39 0.83
CA ALA A 101 4.18 -15.35 -0.57
C ALA A 101 2.97 -15.48 -1.51
N PRO A 102 3.01 -14.91 -2.73
CA PRO A 102 2.02 -15.23 -3.76
C PRO A 102 1.94 -16.75 -3.92
N ASP A 103 0.73 -17.30 -4.03
CA ASP A 103 0.45 -18.71 -4.25
C ASP A 103 1.48 -19.31 -5.24
N ASP A 104 2.33 -20.21 -4.74
CA ASP A 104 3.25 -20.96 -5.60
C ASP A 104 2.39 -21.82 -6.55
N PRO A 105 2.43 -21.59 -7.88
CA PRO A 105 1.61 -22.34 -8.82
C PRO A 105 2.06 -23.80 -9.00
N SER A 106 3.12 -24.24 -8.31
CA SER A 106 3.63 -25.62 -8.36
C SER A 106 3.02 -26.52 -7.30
N ALA A 107 2.19 -25.99 -6.39
CA ALA A 107 1.40 -26.79 -5.46
C ALA A 107 0.15 -27.39 -6.16
N LEU A 108 0.36 -28.15 -7.24
CA LEU A 108 -0.61 -29.14 -7.66
C LEU A 108 -0.61 -30.25 -6.59
N PRO A 109 -1.77 -30.73 -6.10
CA PRO A 109 -1.80 -31.88 -5.22
C PRO A 109 -1.22 -33.08 -5.98
N ASP A 110 -0.18 -33.68 -5.41
CA ASP A 110 0.30 -35.00 -5.79
C ASP A 110 -0.84 -35.99 -5.53
N GLY A 111 -1.53 -36.39 -6.60
CA GLY A 111 -2.66 -37.32 -6.51
C GLY A 111 -3.85 -36.94 -7.38
N VAL A 112 -3.68 -36.93 -8.71
CA VAL A 112 -4.76 -37.43 -9.55
C VAL A 112 -4.48 -38.92 -9.75
N ASP A 113 -5.18 -39.75 -8.99
CA ASP A 113 -5.25 -41.19 -9.25
C ASP A 113 -5.78 -41.36 -10.67
N ARG A 114 -4.92 -41.80 -11.59
CA ARG A 114 -5.33 -42.12 -12.95
C ARG A 114 -6.23 -43.36 -12.83
N PRO A 115 -7.49 -43.31 -13.27
CA PRO A 115 -8.36 -44.47 -13.15
C PRO A 115 -7.71 -45.67 -13.86
N ASP A 116 -7.57 -46.75 -13.10
CA ASP A 116 -7.14 -48.06 -13.60
C ASP A 116 -8.04 -48.44 -14.79
N PRO A 117 -7.50 -48.85 -15.95
CA PRO A 117 -8.30 -49.37 -17.05
C PRO A 117 -8.86 -50.73 -16.63
N GLY A 118 -9.95 -50.67 -15.87
CA GLY A 118 -10.78 -51.82 -15.52
C GLY A 118 -11.15 -52.57 -16.78
N THR A 119 -10.74 -53.83 -16.80
CA THR A 119 -11.13 -54.85 -17.75
C THR A 119 -12.65 -54.86 -17.89
N HIS A 120 -13.18 -54.28 -18.96
CA HIS A 120 -14.53 -54.58 -19.40
C HIS A 120 -14.47 -55.89 -20.17
N ARG A 121 -14.66 -56.98 -19.43
CA ARG A 121 -15.06 -58.26 -19.99
C ARG A 121 -16.55 -58.15 -20.33
N ASP A 122 -16.89 -58.19 -21.61
CA ASP A 122 -18.20 -58.69 -22.05
C ASP A 122 -18.12 -59.26 -23.46
N GLN A 123 -18.58 -60.52 -23.54
CA GLN A 123 -18.81 -61.42 -24.67
C GLN A 123 -17.64 -62.30 -25.14
#